data_AF-A0A6P6RVX9-F1
#
_entry.id   AF-A0A6P6RVX9-F1
#
_cell.length_a   1.000
_cell.length_b   1.000
_cell.length_c   1.000
_cell.angle_alpha   90.00
_cell.angle_beta   90.00
_cell.angle_gamma   90.00
#
_symmetry.space_group_name_H-M   'P 1'
#
loop_
_entity.id
_entity.type
_entity.pdbx_description
1 polymer ?
#
loop_
_entity_poly.entity_id
_entity_poly.type
_entity_poly.pdbx_seq_one_letter_code
_entity_poly.pdbx_strand_id
1 'polypeptide(L)'
;MDGTEDLSQLIERLLTKEFWKGKLTRSNFIRVLLVLASLCCLRYLGAIAASILGIVLIFWNLGERTGGASAYSVFNRGANYLLGDLRLARIDQQLRHGDGGLEDDAQVVEYRAPIEIRSRDANKRCPCGSGKKLKKCCGI
;
A
#
# COMPACT_ATOMS: atom_id res chain seq x y z
N MET A 1 13.43 54.59 -8.04
CA MET A 1 12.27 54.73 -8.96
C MET A 1 12.29 53.59 -9.98
N ASP A 2 12.80 52.40 -9.63
CA ASP A 2 13.14 51.33 -10.62
C ASP A 2 12.14 50.16 -10.65
N GLY A 3 11.31 49.98 -9.61
CA GLY A 3 10.41 48.83 -9.52
C GLY A 3 9.24 48.85 -10.52
N THR A 4 8.88 50.02 -11.06
CA THR A 4 7.80 50.14 -12.04
C THR A 4 8.22 49.75 -13.46
N GLU A 5 9.51 49.91 -13.79
CA GLU A 5 10.06 49.56 -15.11
C GLU A 5 10.31 48.05 -15.24
N ASP A 6 10.69 47.38 -14.16
CA ASP A 6 10.79 45.91 -14.14
C ASP A 6 9.42 45.24 -14.25
N LEU A 7 8.38 45.82 -13.63
CA LEU A 7 7.04 45.25 -13.64
C LEU A 7 6.37 45.39 -15.02
N SER A 8 6.57 46.52 -15.69
CA SER A 8 6.06 46.73 -17.05
C SER A 8 6.74 45.79 -18.05
N GLN A 9 8.07 45.61 -17.96
CA GLN A 9 8.80 44.66 -18.81
C GLN A 9 8.40 43.19 -18.55
N LEU A 10 8.10 42.81 -17.29
CA LEU A 10 7.57 41.49 -16.96
C LEU A 10 6.17 41.25 -17.54
N ILE A 11 5.30 42.26 -17.49
CA ILE A 11 3.95 42.18 -18.05
C ILE A 11 4.00 42.04 -19.57
N GLU A 12 4.86 42.79 -20.25
CA GLU A 12 5.04 42.68 -21.71
C GLU A 12 5.58 41.31 -22.14
N ARG A 13 6.48 40.72 -21.34
CA ARG A 13 6.98 39.33 -21.55
C ARG A 13 5.92 38.26 -21.25
N LEU A 14 4.97 38.52 -20.35
CA LEU A 14 3.87 37.60 -20.05
C LEU A 14 2.72 37.70 -21.08
N LEU A 15 2.52 38.87 -21.68
CA LEU A 15 1.49 39.10 -22.71
C LEU A 15 1.92 38.72 -24.12
N THR A 16 3.19 38.36 -24.35
CA THR A 16 3.67 38.01 -25.68
C THR A 16 3.01 36.70 -26.14
N LYS A 17 2.42 36.72 -27.35
CA LYS A 17 1.68 35.58 -27.93
C LYS A 17 2.51 34.30 -28.03
N GLU A 18 3.82 34.42 -28.15
CA GLU A 18 4.80 33.31 -28.15
C GLU A 18 4.84 32.56 -26.81
N PHE A 19 4.76 33.28 -25.68
CA PHE A 19 4.71 32.68 -24.34
C PHE A 19 3.46 31.82 -24.14
N TRP A 20 2.31 32.35 -24.58
CA TRP A 20 1.05 31.64 -24.53
C TRP A 20 0.98 30.47 -25.52
N LYS A 21 1.56 30.56 -26.72
CA LYS A 21 1.63 29.41 -27.64
C LYS A 21 2.39 28.22 -27.05
N GLY A 22 3.48 28.46 -26.31
CA GLY A 22 4.25 27.38 -25.65
C GLY A 22 3.60 26.82 -24.38
N LYS A 23 2.87 27.67 -23.63
CA LYS A 23 2.22 27.27 -22.37
C LYS A 23 0.78 26.77 -22.54
N LEU A 24 0.08 27.14 -23.62
CA LEU A 24 -1.29 26.71 -23.93
C LEU A 24 -1.30 25.34 -24.62
N THR A 25 -0.61 24.36 -24.03
CA THR A 25 -0.77 22.96 -24.41
C THR A 25 -2.08 22.42 -23.80
N ARG A 26 -2.73 21.48 -24.49
CA ARG A 26 -3.99 20.86 -24.01
C ARG A 26 -3.87 20.36 -22.56
N SER A 27 -2.71 19.84 -22.18
CA SER A 27 -2.42 19.38 -20.82
C SER A 27 -2.44 20.49 -19.78
N ASN A 28 -1.93 21.69 -20.10
CA ASN A 28 -1.96 22.82 -19.17
C ASN A 28 -3.36 23.42 -19.04
N PHE A 29 -4.15 23.42 -20.13
CA PHE A 29 -5.55 23.83 -20.08
C PHE A 29 -6.37 22.92 -19.15
N ILE A 30 -6.17 21.60 -19.25
CA ILE A 30 -6.83 20.62 -18.35
C ILE A 30 -6.42 20.87 -16.88
N ARG A 31 -5.14 21.14 -16.62
CA ARG A 31 -4.66 21.46 -15.26
C ARG A 31 -5.33 22.72 -14.70
N VAL A 32 -5.42 23.78 -15.50
CA VAL A 32 -6.10 25.02 -15.10
C VAL A 32 -7.59 24.76 -14.83
N LEU A 33 -8.26 23.99 -15.68
CA LEU A 33 -9.66 23.63 -15.49
C LEU A 33 -9.86 22.79 -14.21
N LEU A 34 -8.98 21.82 -13.94
CA LEU A 34 -9.01 21.03 -12.70
C LEU A 34 -8.82 21.91 -11.45
N VAL A 35 -7.93 22.90 -11.50
CA VAL A 35 -7.73 23.85 -10.39
C VAL A 35 -8.96 24.74 -10.20
N LEU A 36 -9.54 25.26 -11.28
CA LEU A 36 -10.77 26.06 -11.20
C LEU A 36 -11.95 25.21 -10.69
N ALA A 37 -12.07 23.96 -11.12
CA ALA A 37 -13.09 23.04 -10.65
C ALA A 37 -12.90 22.70 -9.17
N SER A 38 -11.67 22.47 -8.70
CA SER A 38 -11.41 22.19 -7.28
C SER A 38 -11.72 23.40 -6.40
N LEU A 39 -11.36 24.62 -6.84
CA LEU A 39 -11.70 25.87 -6.15
C LEU A 39 -13.22 26.10 -6.12
N CYS A 40 -13.91 25.82 -7.22
CA CYS A 40 -15.37 25.91 -7.29
C CYS A 40 -16.04 24.89 -6.35
N CYS A 41 -15.56 23.64 -6.33
CA CYS A 41 -16.02 22.61 -5.39
C CYS A 41 -15.77 23.04 -3.94
N LEU A 42 -14.60 23.58 -3.60
CA LEU A 42 -14.32 24.10 -2.26
C LEU A 42 -15.27 25.25 -1.87
N ARG A 43 -15.63 26.11 -2.82
CA ARG A 43 -16.51 27.26 -2.57
C ARG A 43 -17.97 26.88 -2.37
N TYR A 44 -18.47 25.85 -3.08
CA TYR A 44 -19.88 25.44 -3.03
C TYR A 44 -20.15 24.30 -2.03
N LEU A 45 -19.26 23.31 -1.96
CA LEU A 45 -19.42 22.13 -1.09
C LEU A 45 -18.67 22.30 0.25
N GLY A 46 -17.84 23.34 0.39
CA GLY A 46 -17.21 23.72 1.65
C GLY A 46 -16.30 22.63 2.23
N ALA A 47 -16.48 22.36 3.53
CA ALA A 47 -15.63 21.44 4.29
C ALA A 47 -15.68 19.99 3.77
N ILE A 48 -16.79 19.57 3.15
CA ILE A 48 -16.94 18.20 2.60
C ILE A 48 -16.03 17.99 1.39
N ALA A 49 -15.94 18.98 0.49
CA ALA A 49 -15.01 18.90 -0.63
C ALA A 49 -13.55 18.97 -0.16
N ALA A 50 -13.26 19.76 0.88
CA ALA A 50 -11.93 19.85 1.47
C ALA A 50 -11.47 18.52 2.10
N SER A 51 -12.37 17.83 2.82
CA SER A 51 -12.06 16.53 3.43
C SER A 51 -11.81 15.45 2.38
N ILE A 52 -12.65 15.35 1.35
CA ILE A 52 -12.46 14.39 0.25
C ILE A 52 -11.16 14.66 -0.51
N LEU A 53 -10.89 15.93 -0.86
CA LEU A 53 -9.65 16.32 -1.53
C LEU A 53 -8.42 15.96 -0.67
N GLY A 54 -8.47 16.25 0.63
CA GLY A 54 -7.41 15.91 1.57
C GLY A 54 -7.15 14.42 1.65
N ILE A 55 -8.20 13.60 1.75
CA ILE A 55 -8.10 12.14 1.76
C ILE A 55 -7.42 11.65 0.47
N VAL A 56 -7.88 12.12 -0.69
CA VAL A 56 -7.30 11.74 -1.99
C VAL A 56 -5.82 12.13 -2.07
N LEU A 57 -5.45 13.33 -1.62
CA LEU A 57 -4.06 13.77 -1.60
C LEU A 57 -3.19 12.96 -0.66
N ILE A 58 -3.72 12.58 0.51
CA ILE A 58 -3.01 11.69 1.45
C ILE A 58 -2.72 10.35 0.79
N PHE A 59 -3.74 9.71 0.20
CA PHE A 59 -3.56 8.42 -0.48
C PHE A 59 -2.64 8.53 -1.69
N TRP A 60 -2.74 9.62 -2.46
CA TRP A 60 -1.85 9.87 -3.60
C TRP A 60 -0.39 10.04 -3.15
N ASN A 61 -0.16 10.71 -2.02
CA ASN A 61 1.17 10.94 -1.46
C ASN A 61 1.74 9.72 -0.73
N LEU A 62 0.88 8.83 -0.20
CA LEU A 62 1.35 7.69 0.59
C LEU A 62 2.20 6.70 -0.23
N GLY A 63 1.98 6.60 -1.54
CA GLY A 63 2.72 5.71 -2.44
C GLY A 63 2.65 4.23 -2.05
N GLU A 64 3.17 3.34 -2.89
CA GLU A 64 3.40 1.95 -2.49
C GLU A 64 4.69 1.88 -1.66
N ARG A 65 4.57 2.04 -0.34
CA ARG A 65 5.69 1.75 0.57
C ARG A 65 5.78 0.24 0.75
N THR A 66 6.67 -0.40 0.01
CA THR A 66 7.11 -1.78 0.26
C THR A 66 7.86 -1.85 1.58
N GLY A 67 7.15 -2.06 2.69
CA GLY A 67 7.76 -2.30 4.02
C GLY A 67 7.58 -1.21 5.07
N GLY A 68 6.53 -0.38 4.99
CA GLY A 68 6.19 0.56 6.06
C GLY A 68 5.50 -0.11 7.25
N ALA A 69 5.92 0.24 8.47
CA ALA A 69 5.27 -0.11 9.73
C ALA A 69 3.77 0.26 9.69
N SER A 70 2.91 -0.73 9.47
CA SER A 70 1.47 -0.55 9.69
C SER A 70 1.20 -0.26 11.17
N ALA A 71 0.11 0.42 11.53
CA ALA A 71 -0.24 0.68 12.93
C ALA A 71 -0.26 -0.62 13.79
N TYR A 72 -0.49 -1.77 13.14
CA TYR A 72 -0.44 -3.10 13.73
C TYR A 72 0.97 -3.56 14.15
N SER A 73 2.05 -2.98 13.62
CA SER A 73 3.43 -3.32 14.02
C SER A 73 3.82 -2.73 15.38
N VAL A 74 3.04 -1.81 15.94
CA VAL A 74 3.24 -1.31 17.32
C VAL A 74 3.01 -2.43 18.34
N PHE A 75 2.00 -3.26 18.08
CA PHE A 75 1.69 -4.44 18.89
C PHE A 75 2.40 -5.70 18.41
N ASN A 76 3.09 -5.62 17.27
CA ASN A 76 3.78 -6.74 16.64
C ASN A 76 5.19 -6.34 16.18
N ARG A 77 6.06 -6.04 17.16
CA ARG A 77 7.46 -5.69 16.94
C ARG A 77 8.21 -6.91 16.40
N GLY A 78 8.14 -7.12 15.09
CA GLY A 78 8.69 -8.30 14.41
C GLY A 78 7.83 -8.83 13.27
N ALA A 79 6.62 -8.28 13.07
CA ALA A 79 5.65 -8.82 12.10
C ALA A 79 5.42 -10.33 12.29
N ASN A 80 5.47 -10.79 13.55
CA ASN A 80 5.24 -12.17 13.93
C ASN A 80 3.79 -12.55 13.58
N TYR A 81 3.58 -13.74 13.05
CA TYR A 81 2.26 -14.16 12.64
C TYR A 81 1.37 -14.33 13.89
N LEU A 82 0.53 -13.33 14.16
CA LEU A 82 -0.19 -13.18 15.44
C LEU A 82 -1.40 -14.09 15.58
N LEU A 83 -1.89 -14.67 14.49
CA LEU A 83 -2.93 -15.67 14.57
C LEU A 83 -2.32 -16.92 14.00
N GLY A 84 -2.35 -18.03 14.75
CA GLY A 84 -2.07 -19.34 14.18
C GLY A 84 -2.82 -19.54 12.84
N ASP A 85 -2.28 -20.39 11.98
CA ASP A 85 -2.73 -20.59 10.60
C ASP A 85 -4.27 -20.61 10.45
N LEU A 86 -4.87 -19.51 9.96
CA LEU A 86 -6.34 -19.37 9.75
C LEU A 86 -6.88 -20.23 8.59
N ARG A 87 -6.17 -21.31 8.25
CA ARG A 87 -6.67 -22.28 7.29
C ARG A 87 -7.92 -22.92 7.86
N LEU A 88 -9.00 -22.79 7.11
CA LEU A 88 -10.32 -23.32 7.42
C LEU A 88 -10.28 -24.80 7.83
N ALA A 89 -9.36 -25.58 7.24
CA ALA A 89 -9.17 -26.99 7.55
C ALA A 89 -8.69 -27.24 9.01
N ARG A 90 -7.86 -26.35 9.57
CA ARG A 90 -7.35 -26.48 10.94
C ARG A 90 -8.37 -26.00 11.97
N ILE A 91 -9.10 -24.94 11.62
CA ILE A 91 -10.24 -24.43 12.40
C ILE A 91 -11.34 -25.49 12.49
N ASP A 92 -11.71 -26.12 11.37
CA ASP A 92 -12.71 -27.20 11.33
C ASP A 92 -12.23 -28.43 12.13
N GLN A 93 -10.92 -28.71 12.13
CA GLN A 93 -10.34 -29.79 12.94
C GLN A 93 -10.38 -29.48 14.45
N GLN A 94 -10.08 -28.25 14.86
CA GLN A 94 -10.19 -27.80 16.27
C GLN A 94 -11.65 -27.75 16.74
N LEU A 95 -12.60 -27.34 15.89
CA LEU A 95 -14.02 -27.35 16.22
C LEU A 95 -14.58 -28.78 16.35
N ARG A 96 -14.11 -29.72 15.53
CA ARG A 96 -14.59 -31.12 15.54
C ARG A 96 -13.92 -31.98 16.61
N HIS A 97 -12.65 -31.73 16.88
CA HIS A 97 -11.89 -32.39 17.94
C HIS A 97 -11.59 -31.34 18.99
N GLY A 98 -12.57 -31.01 19.82
CA GLY A 98 -12.53 -29.97 20.87
C GLY A 98 -11.48 -30.23 21.94
N ASP A 99 -10.22 -30.28 21.53
CA ASP A 99 -9.05 -30.42 22.37
C ASP A 99 -8.58 -29.00 22.65
N GLY A 100 -8.97 -28.50 23.82
CA GLY A 100 -8.40 -27.32 24.44
C GLY A 100 -6.96 -27.58 24.85
N GLY A 101 -6.09 -27.82 23.86
CA GLY A 101 -4.66 -27.86 24.06
C GLY A 101 -4.21 -26.49 24.51
N LEU A 102 -3.70 -26.41 25.73
CA LEU A 102 -2.97 -25.25 26.26
C LEU A 102 -1.92 -24.83 25.24
N GLU A 103 -2.19 -23.78 24.48
CA GLU A 103 -1.21 -23.17 23.59
C GLU A 103 -0.20 -22.42 24.48
N ASP A 104 0.99 -23.01 24.60
CA ASP A 104 2.16 -22.36 25.18
C ASP A 104 2.58 -21.25 24.20
N ASP A 105 2.09 -20.03 24.44
CA ASP A 105 2.30 -18.80 23.66
C ASP A 105 3.79 -18.40 23.49
N ALA A 106 4.73 -19.20 23.99
CA ALA A 106 6.15 -18.92 23.96
C ALA A 106 6.90 -19.48 22.73
N GLN A 107 6.29 -20.33 21.89
CA GLN A 107 7.01 -20.96 20.79
C GLN A 107 7.04 -20.08 19.53
N VAL A 108 7.98 -19.14 19.50
CA VAL A 108 8.36 -18.37 18.30
C VAL A 108 8.97 -19.34 17.27
N VAL A 109 8.18 -19.74 16.28
CA VAL A 109 8.65 -20.56 15.16
C VAL A 109 9.28 -19.64 14.11
N GLU A 110 10.56 -19.86 13.81
CA GLU A 110 11.29 -19.17 12.75
C GLU A 110 10.57 -19.32 11.40
N TYR A 111 10.33 -18.20 10.72
CA TYR A 111 9.66 -18.20 9.41
C TYR A 111 10.47 -18.99 8.40
N ARG A 112 9.91 -20.12 7.94
CA ARG A 112 10.44 -20.86 6.81
C ARG A 112 9.54 -20.59 5.61
N ALA A 113 10.13 -20.04 4.54
CA ALA A 113 9.40 -19.80 3.31
C ALA A 113 8.74 -21.11 2.82
N PRO A 114 7.46 -21.09 2.44
CA PRO A 114 6.77 -22.28 1.96
C PRO A 114 7.49 -22.79 0.72
N ILE A 115 7.94 -24.04 0.77
CA ILE A 115 8.53 -24.69 -0.40
C ILE A 115 7.36 -24.95 -1.36
N GLU A 116 7.38 -24.36 -2.56
CA GLU A 116 6.40 -24.70 -3.59
C GLU A 116 6.51 -26.19 -3.94
N ILE A 117 5.57 -26.98 -3.43
CA ILE A 117 5.55 -28.42 -3.68
C ILE A 117 4.90 -28.65 -5.03
N ARG A 118 5.71 -29.02 -6.03
CA ARG A 118 5.16 -29.65 -7.24
C ARG A 118 4.56 -31.00 -6.86
N SER A 119 3.35 -31.30 -7.34
CA SER A 119 2.60 -32.54 -7.05
C SER A 119 3.43 -33.81 -7.29
N ARG A 120 4.34 -33.77 -8.28
CA ARG A 120 5.30 -34.84 -8.60
C ARG A 120 6.30 -35.13 -7.48
N ASP A 121 6.65 -34.13 -6.67
CA ASP A 121 7.69 -34.20 -5.64
C ASP A 121 7.10 -34.40 -4.22
N ALA A 122 5.78 -34.26 -4.06
CA ALA A 122 5.07 -34.39 -2.79
C ALA A 122 5.32 -35.73 -2.06
N ASN A 123 5.50 -36.82 -2.81
CA ASN A 123 5.71 -38.16 -2.25
C ASN A 123 7.19 -38.56 -2.14
N LYS A 124 8.14 -37.74 -2.61
CA LYS A 124 9.57 -38.02 -2.47
C LYS A 124 10.01 -37.87 -1.01
N ARG A 125 11.17 -38.44 -0.65
CA ARG A 125 11.75 -38.28 0.69
C ARG A 125 12.13 -36.82 0.91
N CYS A 126 11.89 -36.31 2.13
CA CYS A 126 12.23 -34.95 2.49
C CYS A 126 13.75 -34.72 2.40
N PRO A 127 14.23 -33.64 1.76
CA PRO A 127 15.65 -33.30 1.69
C PRO A 127 16.24 -32.93 3.06
N CYS A 128 15.39 -32.68 4.06
CA CYS A 128 15.76 -32.44 5.45
C CYS A 128 16.32 -33.68 6.19
N GLY A 129 16.42 -34.84 5.53
CA GLY A 129 16.98 -36.06 6.14
C GLY A 129 16.05 -36.80 7.10
N SER A 130 14.81 -36.34 7.30
CA SER A 130 13.86 -36.91 8.27
C SER A 130 13.30 -38.29 7.91
N GLY A 131 13.57 -38.80 6.70
CA GLY A 131 13.00 -40.04 6.18
C GLY A 131 11.50 -39.98 5.84
N LYS A 132 10.79 -38.90 6.21
CA LYS A 132 9.35 -38.70 5.94
C LYS A 132 9.13 -38.18 4.50
N LYS A 133 7.91 -38.39 3.96
CA LYS A 133 7.51 -37.83 2.66
C LYS A 133 7.51 -36.31 2.72
N LEU A 134 7.87 -35.64 1.63
CA LEU A 134 8.00 -34.19 1.54
C LEU A 134 6.72 -33.45 1.95
N LYS A 135 5.55 -33.91 1.49
CA LYS A 135 4.22 -33.38 1.87
C LYS A 135 3.81 -33.59 3.34
N LYS A 136 4.57 -34.40 4.09
CA LYS A 136 4.32 -34.69 5.52
C LYS A 136 5.46 -34.17 6.40
N CYS A 137 6.34 -33.32 5.86
CA CYS A 137 7.53 -32.84 6.57
C CYS A 137 7.77 -31.36 6.30
N CYS A 138 8.69 -31.00 5.39
CA CYS A 138 9.02 -29.60 5.10
C CYS A 138 8.12 -28.95 4.04
N GLY A 139 7.24 -29.71 3.41
CA GLY A 139 6.22 -29.20 2.50
C GLY A 139 4.94 -28.82 3.23
N ILE A 140 5.03 -28.01 4.29
CA ILE A 140 3.89 -27.37 4.96
C ILE A 140 3.95 -25.88 4.66
#